data_AF-A0A920VZY6-F1
#
_entry.id   AF-A0A920VZY6-F1
#
_cell.length_a   1.000
_cell.length_b   1.000
_cell.length_c   1.000
_cell.angle_alpha   90.00
_cell.angle_beta   90.00
_cell.angle_gamma   90.00
#
_symmetry.space_group_name_H-M   'P 1'
#
loop_
_entity.id
_entity.type
_entity.pdbx_description
1 polymer ?
#
loop_
_entity_poly.entity_id
_entity_poly.type
_entity_poly.pdbx_seq_one_letter_code
_entity_poly.pdbx_strand_id
1 'polypeptide(L)'
;MDGLPILEDSGLSYMSRVRQVNLEGEEMPVMHACGHDMHITSLVGTTKILMDNRDKWSGTIMLVGQPAEEIINGAKAMLEDGLYERFGVPDYALGFMFLPVYLVGPCRFGTASCTLAWKCPISNKRHWWPWCISAPGRLTQFMSLRN
;
A
#
# COMPACT_ATOMS: atom_id res chain seq x y z
N MET A 1 -2.94 4.01 9.33
CA MET A 1 -1.86 3.80 8.33
C MET A 1 -0.85 4.93 8.49
N ASP A 2 0.28 4.90 7.81
CA ASP A 2 1.26 5.99 7.88
C ASP A 2 0.73 7.28 7.22
N GLY A 3 1.16 8.42 7.76
CA GLY A 3 0.91 9.75 7.23
C GLY A 3 2.22 10.50 7.06
N LEU A 4 2.14 11.73 6.53
CA LEU A 4 3.30 12.57 6.24
C LEU A 4 3.48 13.65 7.30
N PRO A 5 4.73 14.13 7.53
CA PRO A 5 5.04 15.17 8.51
C PRO A 5 4.64 16.57 8.01
N ILE A 6 3.35 16.74 7.69
CA ILE A 6 2.78 17.94 7.06
C ILE A 6 1.69 18.49 7.98
N LEU A 7 1.71 19.80 8.20
CA LEU A 7 0.60 20.49 8.87
C LEU A 7 -0.58 20.56 7.90
N GLU A 8 -1.72 19.98 8.29
CA GLU A 8 -2.91 20.04 7.47
C GLU A 8 -3.56 21.43 7.53
N ASP A 9 -3.74 22.05 6.35
CA ASP A 9 -4.41 23.34 6.16
C ASP A 9 -5.57 23.22 5.15
N SER A 10 -6.31 22.12 5.25
CA SER A 10 -7.42 21.82 4.32
C SER A 10 -8.70 22.62 4.63
N GLY A 11 -8.82 23.19 5.84
CA GLY A 11 -10.04 23.84 6.33
C GLY A 11 -11.21 22.88 6.57
N LEU A 12 -10.99 21.57 6.45
CA LEU A 12 -12.02 20.54 6.63
C LEU A 12 -12.36 20.36 8.11
N SER A 13 -13.62 20.04 8.41
CA SER A 13 -14.05 19.81 9.80
C SER A 13 -13.35 18.64 10.48
N TYR A 14 -12.79 17.72 9.69
CA TYR A 14 -12.05 16.54 10.13
C TYR A 14 -10.54 16.66 9.91
N MET A 15 -10.02 17.86 9.61
CA MET A 15 -8.57 18.07 9.43
C MET A 15 -7.79 17.53 10.63
N SER A 16 -6.63 16.95 10.35
CA SER A 16 -5.73 16.43 11.36
C SER A 16 -5.26 17.54 12.30
N ARG A 17 -5.28 17.21 13.60
CA ARG A 17 -4.65 17.99 14.67
C ARG A 17 -3.58 17.17 15.40
N VAL A 18 -3.28 15.99 14.87
CA VAL A 18 -2.39 15.00 15.48
C VAL A 18 -0.94 15.43 15.27
N ARG A 19 -0.12 15.22 16.31
CA ARG A 19 1.33 15.36 16.28
C ARG A 19 1.98 14.05 16.71
N GLN A 20 3.12 13.73 16.13
CA GLN A 20 3.90 12.52 16.44
C GLN A 20 5.39 12.85 16.46
N VAL A 21 6.14 12.08 17.24
CA VAL A 21 7.60 12.16 17.29
C VAL A 21 8.17 11.39 16.10
N ASN A 22 9.00 12.02 15.28
CA ASN A 22 9.70 11.36 14.17
C ASN A 22 10.86 10.48 14.65
N LEU A 23 11.60 9.86 13.73
CA LEU A 23 12.73 9.00 14.07
C LEU A 23 13.89 9.78 14.70
N GLU A 24 13.94 11.08 14.45
CA GLU A 24 14.92 12.04 14.97
C GLU A 24 14.56 12.58 16.37
N GLY A 25 13.40 12.21 16.92
CA GLY A 25 12.94 12.65 18.24
C GLY A 25 12.21 14.00 18.25
N GLU A 26 11.87 14.54 17.09
CA GLU A 26 11.20 15.83 16.93
C GLU A 26 9.68 15.66 16.82
N GLU A 27 8.91 16.52 17.51
CA GLU A 27 7.47 16.54 17.34
C GLU A 27 7.04 17.21 16.03
N MET A 28 6.42 16.45 15.15
CA MET A 28 5.94 16.86 13.84
C MET A 28 4.42 16.74 13.73
N PRO A 29 3.73 17.64 12.98
CA PRO A 29 2.33 17.45 12.63
C PRO A 29 2.18 16.25 11.68
N VAL A 30 0.98 15.64 11.65
CA VAL A 30 0.69 14.48 10.79
C VAL A 30 -0.50 14.75 9.89
N MET A 31 -0.39 14.44 8.60
CA MET A 31 -1.49 14.52 7.64
C MET A 31 -1.48 13.32 6.68
N HIS A 32 -2.64 12.77 6.33
CA HIS A 32 -2.76 11.76 5.26
C HIS A 32 -2.79 12.41 3.86
N ALA A 33 -1.74 13.17 3.53
CA ALA A 33 -1.68 13.93 2.27
C ALA A 33 -1.53 13.04 1.01
N CYS A 34 -1.21 11.76 1.17
CA CYS A 34 -1.10 10.77 0.09
C CYS A 34 -2.35 9.85 -0.02
N GLY A 35 -3.38 10.08 0.81
CA GLY A 35 -4.65 9.33 0.73
C GLY A 35 -4.64 7.93 1.35
N HIS A 36 -3.72 7.65 2.27
CA HIS A 36 -3.61 6.34 2.94
C HIS A 36 -4.83 6.02 3.83
N ASP A 37 -5.50 7.05 4.31
CA ASP A 37 -6.82 6.97 4.95
C ASP A 37 -7.90 6.46 3.97
N MET A 38 -7.92 6.97 2.73
CA MET A 38 -8.83 6.50 1.69
C MET A 38 -8.53 5.06 1.29
N HIS A 39 -7.26 4.64 1.24
CA HIS A 39 -6.90 3.24 0.95
C HIS A 39 -7.48 2.31 2.00
N ILE A 40 -7.24 2.59 3.30
CA ILE A 40 -7.79 1.77 4.40
C ILE A 40 -9.31 1.75 4.36
N THR A 41 -9.94 2.90 4.13
CA THR A 41 -11.41 2.99 4.05
C THR A 41 -11.96 2.12 2.92
N SER A 42 -11.34 2.18 1.74
CA SER A 42 -11.71 1.37 0.58
C SER A 42 -11.46 -0.11 0.81
N LEU A 43 -10.36 -0.49 1.48
CA LEU A 43 -10.06 -1.88 1.83
C LEU A 43 -11.09 -2.45 2.79
N VAL A 44 -11.46 -1.71 3.84
CA VAL A 44 -12.51 -2.11 4.80
C VAL A 44 -13.86 -2.23 4.11
N GLY A 45 -14.23 -1.26 3.26
CA GLY A 45 -15.48 -1.30 2.49
C GLY A 45 -15.56 -2.50 1.54
N THR A 46 -14.48 -2.76 0.79
CA THR A 46 -14.37 -3.91 -0.11
C THR A 46 -14.48 -5.22 0.66
N THR A 47 -13.78 -5.32 1.79
CA THR A 47 -13.84 -6.49 2.69
C THR A 47 -15.27 -6.75 3.16
N LYS A 48 -15.98 -5.71 3.60
CA LYS A 48 -17.38 -5.83 4.01
C LYS A 48 -18.24 -6.39 2.87
N ILE A 49 -18.13 -5.84 1.66
CA ILE A 49 -18.90 -6.30 0.50
C ILE A 49 -18.59 -7.77 0.19
N LEU A 50 -17.31 -8.17 0.24
CA LEU A 50 -16.91 -9.55 -0.01
C LEU A 50 -17.43 -10.50 1.07
N MET A 51 -17.43 -10.09 2.33
CA MET A 51 -18.02 -10.87 3.43
C MET A 51 -19.53 -11.01 3.28
N ASP A 52 -20.23 -9.95 2.88
CA ASP A 52 -21.67 -9.96 2.67
C ASP A 52 -22.10 -10.79 1.43
N ASN A 53 -21.15 -11.18 0.56
CA ASN A 53 -21.39 -11.96 -0.66
C ASN A 53 -20.58 -13.27 -0.70
N ARG A 54 -20.31 -13.88 0.47
CA ARG A 54 -19.52 -15.13 0.60
C ARG A 54 -20.09 -16.33 -0.16
N ASP A 55 -21.35 -16.29 -0.58
CA ASP A 55 -22.01 -17.28 -1.42
C ASP A 55 -21.66 -17.15 -2.91
N LYS A 56 -21.11 -16.01 -3.33
CA LYS A 56 -20.82 -15.69 -4.75
C LYS A 56 -19.35 -15.88 -5.14
N TRP A 57 -18.49 -16.20 -4.19
CA TRP A 57 -17.07 -16.42 -4.43
C TRP A 57 -16.52 -17.49 -3.49
N SER A 58 -15.35 -18.04 -3.83
CA SER A 58 -14.65 -19.04 -3.04
C SER A 58 -13.16 -18.71 -2.97
N GLY A 59 -12.49 -19.22 -1.94
CA GLY A 59 -11.06 -19.03 -1.73
C GLY A 59 -10.76 -18.29 -0.43
N THR A 60 -9.55 -17.75 -0.34
CA THR A 60 -9.02 -17.00 0.81
C THR A 60 -8.61 -15.61 0.36
N ILE A 61 -9.00 -14.61 1.15
CA ILE A 61 -8.56 -13.23 0.99
C ILE A 61 -7.57 -12.90 2.10
N MET A 62 -6.38 -12.44 1.72
CA MET A 62 -5.43 -11.81 2.63
C MET A 62 -5.49 -10.29 2.46
N LEU A 63 -5.82 -9.59 3.54
CA LEU A 63 -5.86 -8.13 3.58
C LEU A 63 -4.55 -7.62 4.18
N VAL A 64 -3.78 -6.87 3.40
CA VAL A 64 -2.46 -6.40 3.84
C VAL A 64 -2.46 -4.87 4.00
N GLY A 65 -2.37 -4.42 5.25
CA GLY A 65 -2.13 -3.03 5.59
C GLY A 65 -0.64 -2.77 5.75
N GLN A 66 0.04 -2.29 4.70
CA GLN A 66 1.48 -2.04 4.73
C GLN A 66 1.82 -0.69 5.39
N PRO A 67 2.52 -0.66 6.55
CA PRO A 67 2.98 0.60 7.14
C PRO A 67 4.15 1.17 6.33
N ALA A 68 4.61 2.39 6.67
CA ALA A 68 5.89 2.95 6.22
C ALA A 68 6.13 2.88 4.69
N GLU A 69 5.08 3.18 3.92
CA GLU A 69 5.16 3.29 2.47
C GLU A 69 5.95 4.54 2.07
N GLU A 70 5.70 5.66 2.76
CA GLU A 70 6.28 6.97 2.42
C GLU A 70 7.82 7.00 2.49
N ILE A 71 8.40 6.10 3.29
CA ILE A 71 9.86 5.92 3.43
C ILE A 71 10.39 4.66 2.73
N ILE A 72 9.56 3.99 1.92
CA ILE A 72 9.91 2.82 1.09
C ILE A 72 10.48 1.66 1.94
N ASN A 73 9.96 1.48 3.16
CA ASN A 73 10.48 0.47 4.08
C ASN A 73 9.46 -0.63 4.44
N GLY A 74 8.17 -0.30 4.38
CA GLY A 74 7.07 -1.17 4.80
C GLY A 74 7.08 -2.57 4.22
N ALA A 75 7.00 -2.68 2.89
CA ALA A 75 6.89 -3.96 2.21
C ALA A 75 8.06 -4.88 2.55
N LYS A 76 9.29 -4.35 2.51
CA LYS A 76 10.50 -5.11 2.80
C LYS A 76 10.50 -5.60 4.26
N ALA A 77 10.18 -4.71 5.21
CA ALA A 77 10.11 -5.06 6.62
C ALA A 77 9.05 -6.13 6.92
N MET A 78 7.89 -6.10 6.25
CA MET A 78 6.87 -7.14 6.40
C MET A 78 7.35 -8.50 5.88
N LEU A 79 8.06 -8.52 4.75
CA LEU A 79 8.65 -9.76 4.23
C LEU A 79 9.75 -10.30 5.15
N GLU A 80 10.60 -9.42 5.70
CA GLU A 80 11.62 -9.80 6.68
C GLU A 80 11.01 -10.30 8.01
N ASP A 81 9.82 -9.79 8.40
CA ASP A 81 9.02 -10.27 9.54
C ASP A 81 8.20 -11.55 9.22
N GLY A 82 8.48 -12.18 8.08
CA GLY A 82 7.96 -13.49 7.73
C GLY A 82 6.50 -13.48 7.25
N LEU A 83 6.04 -12.43 6.57
CA LEU A 83 4.65 -12.30 6.10
C LEU A 83 4.14 -13.57 5.40
N TYR A 84 4.89 -14.11 4.44
CA TYR A 84 4.43 -15.26 3.67
C TYR A 84 4.67 -16.60 4.35
N GLU A 85 5.65 -16.66 5.25
CA GLU A 85 5.91 -17.80 6.10
C GLU A 85 4.75 -17.99 7.10
N ARG A 86 4.19 -16.88 7.60
CA ARG A 86 3.12 -16.87 8.61
C ARG A 86 1.74 -17.05 8.00
N PHE A 87 1.48 -16.44 6.84
CA PHE A 87 0.14 -16.37 6.26
C PHE A 87 0.00 -17.07 4.90
N GLY A 88 1.09 -17.62 4.36
CA GLY A 88 1.15 -18.28 3.07
C GLY A 88 1.41 -17.30 1.91
N VAL A 89 1.93 -17.83 0.81
CA VAL A 89 2.10 -17.06 -0.43
C VAL A 89 0.77 -17.06 -1.20
N PRO A 90 0.26 -15.88 -1.59
CA PRO A 90 -0.96 -15.76 -2.37
C PRO A 90 -0.72 -15.99 -3.86
N ASP A 91 -1.76 -16.38 -4.60
CA ASP A 91 -1.67 -16.57 -6.07
C ASP A 91 -1.54 -15.21 -6.79
N TYR A 92 -2.22 -14.20 -6.26
CA TYR A 92 -2.22 -12.84 -6.80
C TYR A 92 -2.12 -11.81 -5.68
N ALA A 93 -1.44 -10.69 -5.96
CA ALA A 93 -1.41 -9.50 -5.11
C ALA A 93 -1.93 -8.29 -5.93
N LEU A 94 -2.98 -7.64 -5.44
CA LEU A 94 -3.65 -6.52 -6.10
C LEU A 94 -3.55 -5.27 -5.24
N GLY A 95 -2.85 -4.23 -5.71
CA GLY A 95 -2.82 -2.92 -5.04
C GLY A 95 -3.32 -1.79 -5.92
N PHE A 96 -3.71 -0.68 -5.30
CA PHE A 96 -4.19 0.52 -5.98
C PHE A 96 -3.74 1.79 -5.26
N MET A 97 -3.69 2.90 -5.99
CA MET A 97 -3.30 4.22 -5.50
C MET A 97 -4.35 5.25 -5.93
N PHE A 98 -4.65 6.23 -5.07
CA PHE A 98 -5.50 7.35 -5.44
C PHE A 98 -4.63 8.41 -6.11
N LEU A 99 -5.04 8.85 -7.29
CA LEU A 99 -4.34 9.88 -8.05
C LEU A 99 -5.26 11.10 -8.13
N PRO A 100 -5.01 12.15 -7.31
CA PRO A 100 -5.92 13.31 -7.22
C PRO A 100 -5.93 14.18 -8.49
N VAL A 101 -5.04 13.90 -9.45
CA VAL A 101 -4.96 14.60 -10.74
C VAL A 101 -6.02 14.14 -11.74
N TYR A 102 -6.72 13.03 -11.47
CA TYR A 102 -7.77 12.51 -12.35
C TYR A 102 -9.16 12.78 -11.76
N LEU A 103 -10.14 12.96 -12.65
CA LEU A 103 -11.54 13.01 -12.26
C LEU A 103 -11.96 11.70 -11.58
N VAL A 104 -12.99 11.74 -10.75
CA VAL A 104 -13.60 10.56 -10.15
C VAL A 104 -14.17 9.65 -11.24
N GLY A 105 -13.95 8.34 -11.12
CA GLY A 105 -14.54 7.31 -12.00
C GLY A 105 -13.52 6.47 -12.77
N PRO A 106 -12.60 7.07 -13.54
CA PRO A 106 -11.58 6.31 -14.26
C PRO A 106 -10.63 5.54 -13.34
N CYS A 107 -10.58 4.22 -13.50
CA CYS A 107 -9.50 3.37 -13.00
C CYS A 107 -8.52 3.09 -14.14
N ARG A 108 -7.23 3.39 -13.94
CA ARG A 108 -6.18 3.10 -14.92
C ARG A 108 -5.34 1.91 -14.42
N PHE A 109 -5.14 0.94 -15.31
CA PHE A 109 -4.19 -0.14 -15.11
C PHE A 109 -2.84 0.27 -15.69
N GLY A 110 -1.78 0.09 -14.91
CA GLY A 110 -0.43 0.43 -15.33
C GLY A 110 0.59 -0.10 -14.35
N THR A 111 1.86 -0.08 -14.75
CA THR A 111 2.98 -0.35 -13.86
C THR A 111 3.51 0.97 -13.31
N ALA A 112 3.78 1.02 -12.01
CA ALA A 112 4.49 2.15 -11.42
C ALA A 112 5.97 2.09 -11.85
N SER A 113 6.58 3.25 -12.12
CA SER A 113 8.01 3.33 -12.40
C SER A 113 8.81 3.06 -11.13
N CYS A 114 9.67 2.03 -11.14
CA CYS A 114 10.61 1.76 -10.05
C CYS A 114 11.60 2.94 -9.94
N THR A 115 11.58 3.65 -8.82
CA THR A 115 12.65 4.61 -8.51
C THR A 115 13.85 3.81 -8.01
N LEU A 116 14.73 3.39 -8.92
CA LEU A 116 16.01 2.76 -8.59
C LEU A 116 16.99 3.84 -8.13
N ALA A 117 17.19 3.99 -6.83
CA ALA A 117 18.49 4.38 -6.32
C ALA A 117 19.34 3.09 -6.22
N TRP A 118 20.54 3.13 -6.79
CA TRP A 118 21.57 2.08 -6.89
C TRP A 118 21.68 1.34 -8.25
N LYS A 119 22.89 1.48 -8.79
CA LYS A 119 23.41 0.98 -10.07
C LYS A 119 23.55 -0.54 -10.02
N CYS A 120 22.75 -1.27 -10.77
CA CYS A 120 22.85 -2.74 -10.89
C CYS A 120 23.79 -3.10 -12.06
N PRO A 121 24.86 -3.90 -11.86
CA PRO A 121 25.58 -4.54 -12.97
C PRO A 121 24.75 -5.72 -13.49
N ILE A 122 24.46 -5.64 -14.79
CA ILE A 122 23.66 -6.60 -15.56
C ILE A 122 24.25 -8.01 -15.48
N SER A 123 23.46 -9.00 -15.07
CA SER A 123 23.62 -10.36 -15.61
C SER A 123 22.27 -11.03 -15.89
N ASN A 124 21.99 -11.07 -17.18
CA ASN A 124 21.05 -11.86 -17.97
C ASN A 124 20.53 -13.17 -17.31
N LYS A 125 19.22 -13.32 -17.12
CA LYS A 125 18.48 -14.59 -17.28
C LYS A 125 16.95 -14.36 -17.33
N ARG A 126 16.34 -14.94 -18.37
CA ARG A 126 14.92 -14.90 -18.74
C ARG A 126 14.08 -15.69 -17.75
N HIS A 127 13.56 -15.09 -16.68
CA HIS A 127 12.39 -15.59 -15.94
C HIS A 127 11.56 -14.36 -15.57
N TRP A 128 10.59 -14.05 -16.44
CA TRP A 128 9.45 -13.22 -16.05
C TRP A 128 8.74 -13.97 -14.91
N TRP A 129 8.20 -13.27 -13.89
CA TRP A 129 7.42 -13.81 -12.75
C TRP A 129 8.02 -13.87 -11.31
N PRO A 130 9.13 -13.19 -10.97
CA PRO A 130 9.34 -12.79 -9.56
C PRO A 130 9.20 -11.30 -9.29
N TRP A 131 9.22 -10.44 -10.31
CA TRP A 131 9.51 -9.00 -10.10
C TRP A 131 8.29 -8.07 -10.02
N CYS A 132 7.06 -8.59 -10.09
CA CYS A 132 5.86 -7.75 -9.89
C CYS A 132 5.60 -7.40 -8.41
N ILE A 133 6.30 -8.04 -7.46
CA ILE A 133 6.20 -7.75 -6.02
C ILE A 133 7.43 -6.99 -5.50
N SER A 134 8.47 -6.86 -6.34
CA SER A 134 9.68 -6.09 -6.06
C SER A 134 9.66 -4.73 -6.77
N ALA A 135 8.51 -4.04 -6.78
CA ALA A 135 8.52 -2.60 -6.99
C ALA A 135 9.10 -1.98 -5.70
N PRO A 136 10.30 -1.38 -5.72
CA PRO A 136 10.74 -0.59 -4.59
C PRO A 136 9.84 0.65 -4.52
N GLY A 137 8.93 0.66 -3.54
CA GLY A 137 8.12 1.82 -3.12
C GLY A 137 6.83 2.02 -3.93
N ARG A 138 5.75 2.43 -3.25
CA ARG A 138 4.45 2.84 -3.81
C ARG A 138 3.38 1.80 -4.08
N LEU A 139 3.29 0.74 -3.28
CA LEU A 139 2.07 -0.08 -3.18
C LEU A 139 1.62 -0.13 -1.72
N THR A 140 0.75 0.81 -1.33
CA THR A 140 0.36 1.02 0.06
C THR A 140 -0.46 -0.15 0.65
N GLN A 141 -1.20 -0.88 -0.19
CA GLN A 141 -2.03 -2.00 0.24
C GLN A 141 -2.21 -2.99 -0.90
N PHE A 142 -2.31 -4.28 -0.56
CA PHE A 142 -2.78 -5.26 -1.51
C PHE A 142 -3.78 -6.24 -0.93
N MET A 143 -4.76 -6.58 -1.76
CA MET A 143 -5.63 -7.71 -1.55
C MET A 143 -5.02 -8.91 -2.24
N SER A 144 -4.89 -10.00 -1.50
CA SER A 144 -4.32 -11.23 -2.02
C SER A 144 -5.34 -12.33 -2.07
N LEU A 145 -5.43 -12.99 -3.22
CA LEU A 145 -6.37 -14.05 -3.49
C LEU A 145 -5.64 -15.39 -3.54
N ARG A 146 -6.22 -16.38 -2.89
CA ARG A 146 -5.84 -17.78 -3.01
C ARG A 146 -7.07 -18.64 -3.25
N ASN A 147 -7.05 -19.55 -4.22
CA ASN A 147 -8.15 -20.51 -4.42
C ASN A 147 -8.05 -21.72 -3.49
#